data_AF-A0A1S3IP30-F1
#
_entry.id   AF-A0A1S3IP30-F1
#
_cell.length_a   1.000
_cell.length_b   1.000
_cell.length_c   1.000
_cell.angle_alpha   90.00
_cell.angle_beta   90.00
_cell.angle_gamma   90.00
#
_symmetry.space_group_name_H-M   'P 1'
#
loop_
_entity.id
_entity.type
_entity.pdbx_description
1 polymer ?
#
loop_
_entity_poly.entity_id
_entity_poly.type
_entity_poly.pdbx_seq_one_letter_code
_entity_poly.pdbx_strand_id
1 'polypeptide(L)'
;MFQYFVKIVPTTYVKVGGQVLTTNQYSVTKHSKTISKGLGETGLPGVFFMYELSPMMVKYTEKQRSFMHFLTSVCAIIGGIFTVAGLIDSMIYHSAKAIQQKIDLGKAS
;
A
#
# COMPACT_ATOMS: atom_id res chain seq x y z
N MET A 1 -29.07 29.24 -14.73
CA MET A 1 -29.22 27.80 -15.00
C MET A 1 -28.09 27.06 -14.33
N PHE A 2 -28.41 25.99 -13.59
CA PHE A 2 -27.42 25.16 -12.90
C PHE A 2 -27.48 23.74 -13.47
N GLN A 3 -26.34 23.23 -13.92
CA GLN A 3 -26.19 21.87 -14.40
C GLN A 3 -25.21 21.11 -13.50
N TYR A 4 -25.59 19.91 -13.12
CA TYR A 4 -24.80 18.99 -12.32
C TYR A 4 -24.58 17.73 -13.14
N PHE A 5 -23.36 17.49 -13.57
CA PHE A 5 -22.95 16.25 -14.22
C PHE A 5 -22.47 15.28 -13.14
N VAL A 6 -23.29 14.28 -12.84
CA VAL A 6 -23.04 13.25 -11.83
C VAL A 6 -22.52 12.01 -12.54
N LYS A 7 -21.22 11.74 -12.37
CA LYS A 7 -20.58 10.52 -12.87
C LYS A 7 -20.56 9.46 -11.78
N ILE A 8 -21.21 8.33 -12.03
CA ILE A 8 -21.31 7.22 -11.08
C ILE A 8 -20.30 6.14 -11.48
N VAL A 9 -19.49 5.68 -10.53
CA VAL A 9 -18.48 4.63 -10.71
C VAL A 9 -18.85 3.43 -9.81
N PRO A 10 -19.25 2.29 -10.41
CA PRO A 10 -19.50 1.07 -9.66
C PRO A 10 -18.23 0.62 -8.93
N THR A 11 -18.35 0.28 -7.65
CA THR A 11 -17.24 -0.15 -6.81
C THR A 11 -17.61 -1.42 -6.06
N THR A 12 -16.71 -2.40 -6.03
CA THR A 12 -16.93 -3.64 -5.28
C THR A 12 -15.82 -3.82 -4.26
N TYR A 13 -16.18 -4.05 -3.01
CA TYR A 13 -15.27 -4.38 -1.92
C TYR A 13 -15.36 -5.87 -1.60
N VAL A 14 -14.24 -6.57 -1.74
CA VAL A 14 -14.10 -7.98 -1.36
C VAL A 14 -13.29 -8.03 -0.06
N LYS A 15 -13.97 -8.39 1.03
CA LYS A 15 -13.33 -8.56 2.34
C LYS A 15 -12.61 -9.92 2.42
N VAL A 16 -11.67 -10.05 3.36
CA VAL A 16 -10.90 -11.28 3.59
C VAL A 16 -11.81 -12.50 3.89
N GLY A 17 -12.96 -12.27 4.53
CA GLY A 17 -13.96 -13.31 4.81
C GLY A 17 -14.85 -13.70 3.61
N GLY A 18 -14.55 -13.24 2.39
CA GLY A 18 -15.32 -13.55 1.18
C GLY A 18 -16.61 -12.75 1.01
N GLN A 19 -16.97 -11.90 1.97
CA GLN A 19 -18.10 -10.99 1.84
C GLN A 19 -17.82 -9.95 0.76
N VAL A 20 -18.71 -9.89 -0.23
CA VAL A 20 -18.67 -8.93 -1.32
C VAL A 20 -19.69 -7.82 -1.05
N LEU A 21 -19.22 -6.59 -0.96
CA LEU A 21 -20.04 -5.39 -0.80
C LEU A 21 -20.00 -4.59 -2.09
N THR A 22 -21.14 -4.49 -2.77
CA THR A 22 -21.30 -3.66 -3.97
C THR A 22 -21.76 -2.27 -3.56
N THR A 23 -20.99 -1.25 -3.94
CA THR A 23 -21.26 0.15 -3.67
C THR A 23 -21.10 0.98 -4.95
N ASN A 24 -21.52 2.24 -4.90
CA ASN A 24 -21.35 3.17 -6.01
C ASN A 24 -20.66 4.42 -5.47
N GLN A 25 -19.56 4.81 -6.11
CA GLN A 25 -18.92 6.09 -5.89
C GLN A 25 -19.47 7.09 -6.91
N TYR A 26 -19.43 8.37 -6.60
CA TYR A 26 -19.88 9.41 -7.52
C TYR A 26 -18.94 10.61 -7.50
N SER A 27 -18.83 11.28 -8.65
CA SER A 27 -18.16 12.57 -8.80
C SER A 27 -19.12 13.55 -9.46
N VAL A 28 -19.05 14.82 -9.09
CA VAL A 28 -19.98 15.86 -9.59
C VAL A 28 -19.23 17.03 -10.16
N THR A 29 -19.48 17.34 -11.43
CA THR A 29 -19.04 18.58 -12.08
C THR A 29 -20.21 19.54 -12.16
N LYS A 30 -20.00 20.77 -11.68
CA LYS A 30 -21.04 21.81 -11.61
C LYS A 30 -20.78 22.85 -12.68
N HIS A 31 -21.80 23.19 -13.45
CA HIS A 31 -21.76 24.27 -14.43
C HIS A 31 -22.89 25.26 -14.13
N SER A 32 -22.54 26.54 -14.02
CA SER A 32 -23.48 27.62 -13.75
C SER A 32 -23.43 28.63 -14.88
N LYS A 33 -24.59 28.91 -15.48
CA LYS A 33 -24.75 29.94 -16.51
C LYS A 33 -25.74 30.99 -16.04
N THR A 34 -25.31 32.25 -16.03
CA THR A 34 -26.18 33.40 -15.79
C THR A 34 -26.95 33.69 -17.07
N ILE A 35 -28.28 33.65 -17.01
CA ILE A 35 -29.14 33.93 -18.17
C ILE A 35 -29.38 35.45 -18.19
N SER A 36 -28.71 36.15 -19.11
CA SER A 36 -28.95 37.58 -19.35
C SER A 36 -30.18 37.77 -20.24
N LYS A 37 -31.06 38.71 -19.90
CA LYS A 37 -32.28 39.06 -20.68
C LYS A 37 -32.01 39.77 -22.03
N GLY A 38 -30.83 39.60 -22.61
CA GLY A 38 -30.43 40.22 -23.89
C GLY A 38 -30.56 39.24 -25.06
N LEU A 39 -31.01 39.76 -26.21
CA LEU A 39 -31.31 39.05 -27.46
C LEU A 39 -30.44 37.79 -27.69
N GLY A 40 -31.02 36.61 -27.51
CA GLY A 40 -30.49 35.35 -28.06
C GLY A 40 -30.28 34.20 -27.08
N GLU A 41 -30.17 34.44 -25.78
CA GLU A 41 -29.95 33.35 -24.80
C GLU A 41 -31.23 32.94 -24.08
N THR A 42 -32.13 32.26 -24.80
CA THR A 42 -33.37 31.68 -24.27
C THR A 42 -33.07 30.36 -23.53
N GLY A 43 -32.41 30.46 -22.36
CA GLY A 43 -32.28 29.33 -21.45
C GLY A 43 -33.41 29.33 -20.43
N LEU A 44 -34.12 28.21 -20.25
CA LEU A 44 -35.08 28.08 -19.15
C LEU A 44 -34.29 28.03 -17.82
N PRO A 45 -34.58 28.89 -16.83
CA PRO A 45 -33.94 28.78 -15.53
C PRO A 45 -34.38 27.47 -14.87
N GLY A 46 -33.40 26.67 -14.46
CA GLY A 46 -33.65 25.38 -13.82
C GLY A 46 -32.38 24.78 -13.24
N VAL A 47 -32.58 23.73 -12.44
CA VAL A 47 -31.53 22.85 -11.92
C VAL A 47 -31.64 21.53 -12.68
N PHE A 48 -30.57 21.15 -13.36
CA PHE A 48 -30.52 19.94 -14.18
C PHE A 48 -29.47 18.99 -13.60
N PHE A 49 -29.86 17.74 -13.34
CA PHE A 49 -28.95 16.67 -12.93
C PHE A 49 -28.81 15.68 -14.09
N MET A 50 -27.61 15.55 -14.63
CA MET A 50 -27.28 14.57 -15.67
C MET A 50 -26.48 13.43 -15.05
N TYR A 51 -27.00 12.21 -15.13
CA TYR A 51 -26.35 11.01 -14.60
C TYR A 51 -25.65 10.25 -15.72
N GLU A 52 -24.35 9.99 -15.55
CA GLU A 52 -23.55 9.18 -16.46
C GLU A 52 -22.94 8.01 -15.69
N LEU A 53 -23.19 6.78 -16.13
CA LEU A 53 -22.58 5.59 -15.58
C LEU A 53 -21.21 5.37 -16.23
N SER A 54 -20.15 5.31 -15.41
CA SER A 54 -18.81 4.99 -15.88
C SER A 54 -18.76 3.53 -16.35
N PRO A 55 -18.17 3.24 -17.53
CA PRO A 55 -17.98 1.87 -18.01
C PRO A 55 -16.90 1.11 -17.23
N MET A 56 -16.13 1.80 -16.39
CA MET A 56 -15.10 1.21 -15.54
C MET A 56 -15.64 0.95 -14.13
N MET A 57 -15.39 -0.25 -13.62
CA MET A 57 -15.70 -0.66 -12.25
C MET A 57 -14.40 -0.85 -11.45
N VAL A 58 -14.39 -0.33 -10.20
CA VAL A 58 -13.24 -0.46 -9.30
C VAL A 58 -13.46 -1.64 -8.35
N LYS A 59 -12.50 -2.55 -8.24
CA LYS A 59 -12.56 -3.69 -7.31
C LYS A 59 -11.48 -3.58 -6.25
N TYR A 60 -11.87 -3.34 -5.00
CA TYR A 60 -10.98 -3.40 -3.85
C TYR A 60 -10.97 -4.80 -3.28
N THR A 61 -9.80 -5.43 -3.24
CA THR A 61 -9.61 -6.75 -2.61
C THR A 61 -8.74 -6.57 -1.39
N GLU A 62 -9.32 -6.82 -0.22
CA GLU A 62 -8.58 -6.85 1.03
C GLU A 62 -7.76 -8.14 1.08
N LYS A 63 -6.43 -8.02 1.21
CA LYS A 63 -5.55 -9.16 1.46
C LYS A 63 -5.00 -9.04 2.87
N GLN A 64 -5.27 -10.04 3.70
CA GLN A 64 -4.57 -10.15 4.98
C GLN A 64 -3.10 -10.50 4.75
N ARG A 65 -2.21 -9.82 5.45
CA ARG A 65 -0.81 -10.24 5.53
C ARG A 65 -0.74 -11.52 6.35
N SER A 66 -0.02 -12.53 5.85
CA SER A 66 0.11 -13.80 6.54
C SER A 66 0.92 -13.62 7.82
N PHE A 67 0.39 -14.10 8.96
CA PHE A 67 1.13 -14.18 10.22
C PHE A 67 2.41 -15.01 10.10
N MET A 68 2.45 -15.94 9.13
CA MET A 68 3.66 -16.72 8.83
C MET A 68 4.83 -15.82 8.38
N HIS A 69 4.57 -14.74 7.65
CA HIS A 69 5.64 -13.81 7.28
C HIS A 69 6.28 -13.15 8.51
N PHE A 70 5.51 -12.89 9.56
CA PHE A 70 6.03 -12.37 10.81
C PHE A 70 6.87 -13.42 11.53
N LEU A 71 6.35 -14.64 11.68
CA LEU A 71 7.07 -15.72 12.35
C LEU A 71 8.38 -16.07 11.64
N THR A 72 8.36 -16.18 10.32
CA THR A 72 9.58 -16.40 9.52
C THR A 72 10.59 -15.27 9.70
N SER A 73 10.13 -14.02 9.74
CA SER A 73 11.01 -12.87 9.99
C SER A 73 11.68 -12.93 11.36
N VAL A 74 10.93 -13.28 12.42
CA VAL A 74 11.48 -13.42 13.78
C VAL A 74 12.50 -14.54 13.85
N CYS A 75 12.19 -15.71 13.27
CA CYS A 75 13.11 -16.83 13.22
C CYS A 75 14.42 -16.47 12.48
N ALA A 76 14.31 -15.78 11.34
CA ALA A 76 15.47 -15.33 10.57
C ALA A 76 16.38 -14.39 11.36
N ILE A 77 15.81 -13.46 12.13
CA ILE A 77 16.58 -12.52 12.97
C ILE A 77 17.30 -13.28 14.09
N ILE A 78 16.60 -14.16 14.81
CA ILE A 78 17.19 -14.92 15.93
C ILE A 78 18.31 -15.85 15.43
N GLY A 79 18.04 -16.60 14.36
CA GLY A 79 19.04 -17.49 13.75
C GLY A 79 20.25 -16.72 13.21
N GLY A 80 20.02 -15.54 12.61
CA GLY A 80 21.09 -14.66 12.15
C GLY A 80 22.00 -14.19 13.28
N ILE A 81 21.43 -13.70 14.39
CA ILE A 81 22.19 -13.24 15.55
C ILE A 81 23.02 -14.38 16.15
N PHE A 82 22.42 -15.57 16.31
CA PHE A 82 23.12 -16.72 16.88
C PHE A 82 24.29 -17.18 16.00
N THR A 83 24.09 -17.19 14.67
CA THR A 83 25.13 -17.55 13.71
C THR A 83 26.29 -16.55 13.73
N VAL A 84 25.98 -15.24 13.76
CA VAL A 84 27.00 -14.19 13.79
C VAL A 84 27.77 -14.20 15.11
N ALA A 85 27.09 -14.38 16.23
CA ALA A 85 27.74 -14.47 17.54
C ALA A 85 28.70 -15.68 17.63
N GLY A 86 28.25 -16.86 17.20
CA GLY A 86 29.09 -18.06 17.19
C GLY A 86 30.29 -17.97 16.25
N LEU A 87 30.12 -17.30 15.11
CA LEU A 87 31.22 -17.04 14.17
C LEU A 87 32.28 -16.11 14.78
N ILE A 88 31.86 -15.03 15.45
CA ILE A 88 32.77 -14.08 16.11
C ILE A 88 33.53 -14.77 17.24
N ASP A 89 32.84 -15.52 18.10
CA ASP A 89 33.46 -16.24 19.22
C ASP A 89 34.51 -17.24 18.71
N SER A 90 34.14 -18.06 17.71
CA SER A 90 35.04 -19.02 17.09
C SER A 90 36.25 -18.32 16.46
N MET A 91 36.05 -17.21 15.75
CA MET A 91 37.16 -16.44 15.17
C MET A 91 38.11 -15.92 16.25
N ILE A 92 37.60 -15.33 17.34
CA ILE A 92 38.42 -14.81 18.43
C ILE A 92 39.23 -15.93 19.09
N TYR A 93 38.59 -17.07 19.40
CA TYR A 93 39.25 -18.20 20.05
C TYR A 93 40.38 -18.79 19.20
N HIS A 94 40.12 -19.02 17.91
CA HIS A 94 41.15 -19.52 17.00
C HIS A 94 42.29 -18.51 16.77
N SER A 95 41.97 -17.21 16.71
CA SER A 95 42.96 -16.14 16.58
C SER A 95 43.87 -16.07 17.82
N ALA A 96 43.27 -16.04 19.02
CA ALA A 96 44.00 -16.01 20.28
C ALA A 96 44.90 -17.25 20.44
N LYS A 97 44.37 -18.44 20.12
CA LYS A 97 45.13 -19.70 20.19
C LYS A 97 46.27 -19.76 19.17
N ALA A 98 46.06 -19.28 17.95
CA ALA A 98 47.10 -19.21 16.92
C ALA A 98 48.22 -18.21 17.28
N ILE A 99 47.88 -17.09 17.93
CA ILE A 99 48.86 -16.12 18.43
C ILE A 99 49.65 -16.73 19.60
N GLN A 100 48.97 -17.36 20.57
CA GLN A 100 49.63 -18.02 21.70
C GLN A 100 50.61 -19.10 21.22
N GLN A 101 50.19 -19.96 20.27
CA GLN A 101 51.07 -20.96 19.67
C GLN A 101 52.29 -20.36 18.95
N LYS A 102 52.12 -19.20 18.29
CA LYS A 102 53.25 -18.49 17.66
C LYS A 102 54.22 -17.89 18.68
N ILE A 103 53.72 -17.46 19.83
CA ILE A 103 54.53 -16.95 20.95
C ILE A 103 55.28 -18.10 21.62
N ASP A 104 54.61 -19.22 21.91
CA ASP A 104 55.21 -20.40 22.56
C ASP A 104 56.27 -21.09 21.69
N LEU A 105 56.14 -21.03 20.36
CA LEU A 105 57.14 -21.52 19.41
C LEU A 105 58.37 -20.60 19.27
N GLY A 106 58.45 -19.51 20.04
CA GLY A 106 59.65 -18.67 20.15
C GLY A 106 60.02 -17.88 18.89
N LYS A 107 59.15 -17.80 17.88
CA LYS A 107 59.40 -17.07 16.62
C LYS A 107 59.06 -15.57 16.68
N ALA A 108 58.88 -15.02 17.87
CA ALA A 108 58.57 -13.61 18.09
C ALA A 108 59.71 -12.84 18.79
N SER A 109 60.94 -13.37 18.74
CA SER A 109 62.16 -12.61 19.02
C SER A 109 63.10 -12.66 17.82
#